data_AF-A0A949FBH4-F1
#
_entry.id   AF-A0A949FBH4-F1
#
_cell.length_a   1.000
_cell.length_b   1.000
_cell.length_c   1.000
_cell.angle_alpha   90.00
_cell.angle_beta   90.00
_cell.angle_gamma   90.00
#
_symmetry.space_group_name_H-M   'P 1'
#
loop_
_entity.id
_entity.type
_entity.pdbx_description
1 polymer ?
#
loop_
_entity_poly.entity_id
_entity_poly.type
_entity_poly.pdbx_seq_one_letter_code
_entity_poly.pdbx_strand_id
1 'polypeptide(L)' 'MIKDELLKTAKKKRIPCVEALALAKRLKVKPIEIGRTANEMGIKITNCQLGCFGRRR' A
#
# COMPACT_ATOMS: atom_id res chain seq x y z
N MET A 1 -3.90 -9.97 10.62
CA MET A 1 -4.89 -9.42 9.65
C MET A 1 -4.27 -8.24 8.93
N ILE A 2 -3.89 -8.39 7.66
CA ILE A 2 -3.27 -7.31 6.86
C ILE A 2 -4.22 -6.11 6.70
N LYS A 3 -5.54 -6.35 6.80
CA LYS A 3 -6.60 -5.36 6.60
C LYS A 3 -6.65 -4.25 7.66
N ASP A 4 -6.43 -4.61 8.93
CA ASP A 4 -6.57 -3.67 10.07
C ASP A 4 -5.46 -2.62 10.07
N GLU A 5 -4.23 -3.07 9.84
CA GLU A 5 -3.05 -2.22 9.78
C GLU A 5 -3.10 -1.26 8.57
N LEU A 6 -3.67 -1.75 7.45
CA LEU A 6 -3.95 -0.94 6.27
C LEU A 6 -4.94 0.19 6.58
N LEU A 7 -5.99 -0.07 7.37
CA LEU A 7 -6.98 0.93 7.76
C LEU A 7 -6.42 1.96 8.75
N LYS A 8 -5.59 1.54 9.71
CA LYS A 8 -4.90 2.45 10.64
C LYS A 8 -4.00 3.44 9.91
N THR A 9 -3.34 2.97 8.86
CA THR A 9 -2.36 3.75 8.11
C THR A 9 -3.02 4.53 6.96
N ALA A 10 -4.11 4.03 6.39
CA ALA A 10 -4.84 4.67 5.30
C ALA A 10 -5.71 5.83 5.79
N LYS A 11 -5.17 7.06 5.74
CA LYS A 11 -5.97 8.27 5.96
C LYS A 11 -6.90 8.52 4.77
N LYS A 12 -8.22 8.54 5.00
CA LYS A 12 -9.27 8.82 3.99
C LYS A 12 -9.28 7.83 2.80
N LYS A 13 -9.17 6.51 3.06
CA LYS A 13 -9.10 5.47 2.01
C LYS A 13 -7.95 5.69 1.02
N ARG A 14 -6.89 6.38 1.45
CA ARG A 14 -5.68 6.59 0.68
C ARG A 14 -4.47 6.18 1.50
N ILE A 15 -3.57 5.42 0.90
CA ILE A 15 -2.32 5.02 1.55
C ILE A 15 -1.14 5.38 0.65
N PRO A 16 -0.08 6.05 1.16
CA PRO A 16 1.10 6.27 0.37
C PRO A 16 1.87 4.94 0.20
N CYS A 17 2.51 4.74 -0.96
CA CYS A 17 3.23 3.49 -1.23
C CYS A 17 4.35 3.20 -0.21
N VAL A 18 4.98 4.25 0.34
CA VAL A 18 5.99 4.14 1.39
C VAL A 18 5.41 3.47 2.65
N GLU A 19 4.24 3.91 3.08
CA GLU A 19 3.54 3.33 4.24
C GLU A 19 3.11 1.89 3.95
N ALA A 20 2.58 1.61 2.76
CA ALA A 20 2.21 0.24 2.36
C ALA A 20 3.43 -0.71 2.34
N LEU A 21 4.60 -0.24 1.87
CA LEU A 21 5.84 -1.01 1.88
C LEU A 21 6.41 -1.19 3.29
N ALA A 22 6.34 -0.15 4.13
CA ALA A 22 6.76 -0.21 5.53
C ALA A 22 5.91 -1.24 6.28
N LEU A 23 4.60 -1.24 6.04
CA LEU A 23 3.68 -2.26 6.55
C LEU A 23 4.06 -3.66 6.08
N ALA A 24 4.31 -3.82 4.77
CA ALA A 24 4.69 -5.09 4.17
C ALA A 24 5.95 -5.67 4.84
N LYS A 25 6.97 -4.83 5.06
CA LYS A 25 8.19 -5.20 5.77
C LYS A 25 7.94 -5.60 7.21
N ARG A 26 7.12 -4.83 7.95
CA ARG A 26 6.79 -5.13 9.36
C ARG A 26 6.04 -6.46 9.50
N LEU A 27 5.13 -6.72 8.58
CA LEU A 27 4.30 -7.93 8.55
C LEU A 27 4.99 -9.12 7.85
N LYS A 28 6.21 -8.93 7.29
CA LYS A 28 6.90 -9.91 6.44
C LYS A 28 6.04 -10.47 5.30
N VAL A 29 5.11 -9.66 4.78
CA VAL A 29 4.24 -10.03 3.65
C VAL A 29 4.71 -9.35 2.37
N LYS A 30 4.29 -9.88 1.22
CA LYS A 30 4.63 -9.26 -0.06
C LYS A 30 3.82 -7.95 -0.21
N PRO A 31 4.44 -6.85 -0.68
CA PRO A 31 3.71 -5.60 -0.94
C PRO A 31 2.61 -5.78 -2.00
N ILE A 32 2.72 -6.80 -2.85
CA ILE A 32 1.67 -7.16 -3.82
C ILE A 32 0.38 -7.65 -3.15
N GLU A 33 0.48 -8.39 -2.04
CA GLU A 33 -0.70 -8.82 -1.27
C GLU A 33 -1.37 -7.63 -0.58
N ILE A 34 -0.57 -6.71 -0.02
CA ILE A 34 -1.08 -5.45 0.54
C ILE A 34 -1.76 -4.62 -0.54
N GLY A 35 -1.16 -4.50 -1.72
CA GLY A 35 -1.74 -3.77 -2.84
C GLY A 35 -3.05 -4.38 -3.34
N ARG A 36 -3.10 -5.71 -3.45
CA ARG A 36 -4.31 -6.46 -3.86
C ARG A 36 -5.44 -6.28 -2.84
N THR A 37 -5.10 -6.42 -1.56
CA THR A 37 -6.02 -6.22 -0.43
C THR A 37 -6.53 -4.78 -0.34
N ALA A 38 -5.66 -3.80 -0.56
CA ALA A 38 -6.03 -2.38 -0.63
C ALA A 38 -6.97 -2.11 -1.82
N ASN A 39 -6.69 -2.69 -2.98
CA ASN A 39 -7.51 -2.55 -4.18
C ASN A 39 -8.90 -3.19 -4.00
N GLU A 40 -8.99 -4.38 -3.41
CA GLU A 40 -10.26 -5.03 -3.05
C GLU A 40 -11.10 -4.20 -2.06
N MET A 41 -10.45 -3.48 -1.14
CA MET A 41 -11.13 -2.57 -0.20
C MET A 41 -11.44 -1.18 -0.78
N GLY A 42 -11.05 -0.91 -2.04
CA GLY A 42 -11.19 0.42 -2.64
C GLY A 42 -10.30 1.50 -2.02
N ILE A 43 -9.20 1.10 -1.37
CA ILE A 43 -8.18 2.01 -0.84
C ILE A 43 -7.26 2.40 -2.00
N LYS A 44 -7.18 3.70 -2.31
CA LYS A 44 -6.29 4.22 -3.35
C LYS A 44 -4.86 4.34 -2.85
N ILE A 45 -3.94 3.62 -3.48
CA ILE A 45 -2.52 3.82 -3.25
C ILE A 45 -2.10 5.12 -3.95
N THR A 46 -1.51 6.04 -3.20
CA THR A 46 -1.02 7.34 -3.68
C THR A 46 0.49 7.43 -3.44
N ASN A 47 1.19 8.44 -3.98
CA ASN A 47 2.62 8.64 -3.72
C ASN A 47 3.50 7.37 -3.93
N CYS A 48 3.41 6.74 -5.11
CA CYS A 48 4.27 5.61 -5.43
C CYS A 48 5.71 6.06 -5.70
N GLN A 49 6.58 5.92 -4.69
CA GLN A 49 8.01 6.27 -4.79
C GLN A 49 8.78 5.47 -5.84
N LEU A 50 8.24 4.33 -6.28
CA LEU A 50 8.86 3.49 -7.29
C LEU A 50 8.69 4.01 -8.73
N GLY A 51 7.88 5.05 -8.96
CA GLY A 51 7.52 5.39 -10.33
C GLY A 51 6.85 4.22 -11.07
N CYS A 52 6.19 3.29 -10.34
CA CYS A 52 5.41 2.20 -10.92
C CYS A 52 4.19 2.69 -11.71
N PHE A 53 3.87 3.99 -11.63
CA PHE A 53 2.93 4.70 -12.52
C PHE A 53 3.66 5.58 -13.56
N GLY A 54 4.89 5.20 -13.94
CA GLY A 54 5.71 5.91 -14.91
C GLY A 54 6.77 6.78 -14.25
N ARG A 55 8.02 6.30 -14.26
CA ARG A 55 9.08 6.96 -15.02
C ARG A 55 10.06 5.89 -15.47
N ARG A 56 9.99 5.56 -16.76
CA ARG A 56 11.12 5.00 -17.50
C ARG A 56 12.34 5.86 -17.21
N ARG A 57 13.43 5.24 -16.76
CA ARG A 57 14.74 5.55 -17.30
C ARG A 57 15.51 4.26 -17.43
#